data_AF-A0A7S3PDG3-F1
#
_entry.id   AF-A0A7S3PDG3-F1
#
_cell.length_a   1.000
_cell.length_b   1.000
_cell.length_c   1.000
_cell.angle_alpha   90.00
_cell.angle_beta   90.00
_cell.angle_gamma   90.00
#
_symmetry.space_group_name_H-M   'P 1'
#
loop_
_entity.id
_entity.type
_entity.pdbx_description
1 polymer ?
#
loop_
_entity_poly.entity_id
_entity_poly.type
_entity_poly.pdbx_seq_one_letter_code
_entity_poly.pdbx_strand_id
1 'polypeptide(L)'
;MQEADRQIRVYGGGLTTFDSSDQANGGNGIPPVNDEVPPPQQPRGLAAIPLLCAAASESRPAYLRRLANTRLEQAWWRRQEPLTAAPGTLWSFPEFVLLAVASFLEYMSLTADGTVPLPSGVVQSFLWPLHNCFLSLWMAYILTMTGWTAALKMLQTIVWGSRRTGLALDVVWKDQVQWSAQSARTLTDSHQPLTARLMGLVLWPFSILVMVANTPGQVLWKAVAYCALLGVTWWYWFLVLPTAAFWLLGAAILAGNCFGLIELAGV
;
A
#
# COMPACT_ATOMS: atom_id res chain seq x y z
N MET A 1 3.41 -12.29 18.16
CA MET A 1 1.97 -11.98 18.30
C MET A 1 1.68 -10.48 18.39
N GLN A 2 2.56 -9.63 18.93
CA GLN A 2 2.16 -8.23 19.24
C GLN A 2 1.91 -7.27 18.06
N GLU A 3 2.67 -7.31 16.95
CA GLU A 3 2.53 -6.24 15.93
C GLU A 3 1.31 -6.42 15.01
N ALA A 4 0.98 -7.65 14.61
CA ALA A 4 -0.20 -7.94 13.78
C ALA A 4 -1.53 -7.81 14.57
N ASP A 5 -1.53 -8.09 15.88
CA ASP A 5 -2.69 -7.82 16.74
C ASP A 5 -2.81 -6.32 17.07
N ARG A 6 -1.69 -5.59 17.12
CA ARG A 6 -1.68 -4.12 17.18
C ARG A 6 -2.28 -3.51 15.91
N GLN A 7 -2.06 -4.10 14.73
CA GLN A 7 -2.70 -3.68 13.47
C GLN A 7 -4.24 -3.73 13.56
N ILE A 8 -4.80 -4.78 14.17
CA ILE A 8 -6.26 -4.91 14.37
C ILE A 8 -6.78 -3.82 15.33
N ARG A 9 -6.03 -3.49 16.37
CA ARG A 9 -6.44 -2.47 17.35
C ARG A 9 -6.33 -1.04 16.83
N VAL A 10 -5.35 -0.74 15.97
CA VAL A 10 -5.13 0.62 15.44
C VAL A 10 -6.07 0.94 14.27
N TYR A 11 -6.43 -0.05 13.43
CA TYR A 11 -7.27 0.19 12.25
C TYR A 11 -8.69 -0.40 12.35
N GLY A 12 -8.91 -1.44 13.16
CA GLY A 12 -10.24 -2.03 13.38
C GLY A 12 -11.13 -1.21 14.32
N GLY A 13 -10.59 -0.25 15.07
CA GLY A 13 -11.34 0.57 16.04
C GLY A 13 -11.59 2.03 15.64
N GLY A 14 -10.96 2.54 14.58
CA GLY A 14 -10.93 3.99 14.28
C GLY A 14 -11.39 4.39 12.88
N LEU A 15 -11.76 3.45 12.02
CA LEU A 15 -12.21 3.71 10.66
C LEU A 15 -13.69 3.37 10.55
N THR A 16 -14.55 4.24 11.09
CA THR A 16 -15.95 4.26 10.68
C THR A 16 -15.98 4.39 9.15
N THR A 17 -16.61 3.40 8.54
CA THR A 17 -17.09 3.42 7.16
C THR A 17 -17.86 4.71 6.93
N PHE A 18 -17.38 5.57 6.03
CA PHE A 18 -18.28 6.49 5.35
C PHE A 18 -19.05 5.67 4.32
N ASP A 19 -20.11 5.00 4.79
CA ASP A 19 -21.23 4.65 3.92
C ASP A 19 -21.84 5.97 3.46
N SER A 20 -21.57 6.32 2.21
CA SER A 20 -22.34 7.34 1.50
C SER A 20 -23.60 6.70 0.95
N SER A 21 -24.55 6.36 1.82
CA SER A 21 -25.96 6.11 1.45
C SER A 21 -26.81 5.90 2.70
N ASP A 22 -27.96 6.59 2.73
CA ASP A 22 -29.12 6.43 3.62
C ASP A 22 -29.09 7.04 5.03
N GLN A 23 -29.49 8.32 5.12
CA GLN A 23 -30.38 8.76 6.19
C GLN A 23 -31.32 9.88 5.71
N ALA A 24 -32.37 9.48 5.00
CA ALA A 24 -33.61 10.22 4.93
C ALA A 24 -34.56 9.67 6.01
N ASN A 25 -34.53 10.22 7.23
CA ASN A 25 -35.72 10.43 8.07
C ASN A 25 -35.39 10.97 9.49
N GLY A 26 -36.04 12.10 9.83
CA GLY A 26 -36.70 12.35 11.12
C GLY A 26 -35.87 12.42 12.41
N GLY A 27 -35.64 13.64 12.91
CA GLY A 27 -35.27 13.86 14.31
C GLY A 27 -34.87 15.30 14.64
N ASN A 28 -35.84 16.13 15.06
CA ASN A 28 -35.59 17.44 15.63
C ASN A 28 -34.77 17.32 16.93
N GLY A 29 -33.53 17.77 16.89
CA GLY A 29 -32.70 18.00 18.06
C GLY A 29 -31.38 18.58 17.61
N ILE A 30 -31.20 19.89 17.74
CA ILE A 30 -29.94 20.57 17.42
C ILE A 30 -28.95 20.21 18.54
N PRO A 31 -27.90 19.42 18.29
CA PRO A 31 -26.76 19.34 19.19
C PRO A 31 -25.85 20.55 18.94
N PRO A 32 -25.07 21.01 19.93
CA PRO A 32 -24.10 22.08 19.72
C PRO A 32 -23.10 21.65 18.64
N VAL A 33 -23.01 22.45 17.58
CA VAL A 33 -22.01 22.31 16.52
C VAL A 33 -20.66 22.68 17.13
N ASN A 34 -19.96 21.69 17.68
CA ASN A 34 -18.51 21.77 17.79
C ASN A 34 -17.96 21.63 16.36
N ASP A 35 -17.59 22.75 15.76
CA ASP A 35 -16.78 22.84 14.54
C ASP A 35 -15.34 22.35 14.82
N GLU A 36 -15.19 21.17 15.43
CA GLU A 36 -13.94 20.42 15.35
C GLU A 36 -13.85 19.88 13.93
N VAL A 37 -13.17 20.66 13.07
CA VAL A 37 -12.70 20.21 11.77
C VAL A 37 -12.03 18.86 12.01
N PRO A 38 -12.56 17.74 11.48
CA PRO A 38 -11.96 16.44 11.70
C PRO A 38 -10.50 16.50 11.25
N PRO A 39 -9.55 16.00 12.05
CA PRO A 39 -8.14 16.05 11.69
C PRO A 39 -7.96 15.43 10.31
N PRO A 40 -7.05 15.97 9.48
CA PRO A 40 -6.82 15.46 8.13
C PRO A 40 -6.54 13.96 8.21
N GLN A 41 -7.51 13.17 7.76
CA GLN A 41 -7.38 11.72 7.78
C GLN A 41 -6.43 11.33 6.66
N GLN A 42 -5.26 10.82 7.07
CA GLN A 42 -4.29 10.28 6.15
C GLN A 42 -4.96 9.20 5.27
N PRO A 43 -4.70 9.15 3.95
CA PRO A 43 -5.25 8.12 3.08
C PRO A 43 -4.97 6.73 3.65
N ARG A 44 -6.01 5.88 3.71
CA ARG A 44 -5.94 4.53 4.31
C ARG A 44 -4.70 3.74 3.85
N GLY A 45 -4.38 3.81 2.56
CA GLY A 45 -3.18 3.20 2.00
C GLY A 45 -1.86 3.73 2.59
N LEU A 46 -1.67 5.05 2.68
CA LEU A 46 -0.42 5.62 3.20
C LEU A 46 -0.19 5.26 4.68
N ALA A 47 -1.27 5.18 5.46
CA ALA A 47 -1.19 4.77 6.85
C ALA A 47 -0.74 3.31 7.02
N ALA A 48 -0.93 2.45 6.00
CA ALA A 48 -0.51 1.05 6.05
C ALA A 48 0.98 0.84 5.76
N ILE A 49 1.68 1.80 5.14
CA ILE A 49 3.09 1.65 4.73
C ILE A 49 4.02 1.24 5.90
N PRO A 50 3.99 1.89 7.08
CA PRO A 50 4.84 1.47 8.20
C PRO A 50 4.57 0.03 8.65
N LEU A 51 3.32 -0.43 8.55
CA LEU A 51 2.94 -1.79 8.89
C LEU A 51 3.48 -2.81 7.89
N LEU A 52 3.45 -2.47 6.61
CA LEU A 52 4.01 -3.30 5.55
C LEU A 52 5.53 -3.39 5.68
N CYS A 53 6.19 -2.31 6.07
CA CYS A 53 7.61 -2.34 6.42
C CYS A 53 7.89 -3.22 7.63
N ALA A 54 7.07 -3.15 8.68
CA ALA A 54 7.21 -4.00 9.86
C ALA A 54 6.96 -5.50 9.54
N ALA A 55 6.03 -5.80 8.63
CA ALA A 55 5.82 -7.15 8.15
C ALA A 55 6.99 -7.63 7.27
N ALA A 56 7.53 -6.74 6.43
CA ALA A 56 8.65 -7.04 5.54
C ALA A 56 10.01 -7.17 6.29
N SER A 57 10.10 -6.67 7.52
CA SER A 57 11.25 -6.87 8.39
C SER A 57 11.17 -8.16 9.21
N GLU A 58 10.08 -8.94 9.09
CA GLU A 58 9.94 -10.23 9.75
C GLU A 58 11.01 -11.21 9.24
N SER A 59 11.87 -11.67 10.14
CA SER A 59 12.88 -12.67 9.83
C SER A 59 12.24 -14.02 9.48
N ARG A 60 12.91 -14.82 8.65
CA ARG A 60 12.45 -16.17 8.31
C ARG A 60 12.05 -17.03 9.52
N PRO A 61 12.85 -17.17 10.59
CA PRO A 61 12.44 -17.97 11.75
C PRO A 61 11.21 -17.40 12.47
N ALA A 62 11.04 -16.07 12.50
CA ALA A 62 9.84 -15.44 13.04
C ALA A 62 8.61 -15.76 12.18
N TYR A 63 8.74 -15.66 10.86
CA TYR A 63 7.70 -16.04 9.89
C TYR A 63 7.26 -17.50 10.05
N LEU A 64 8.21 -18.45 10.11
CA LEU A 64 7.90 -19.86 10.31
C LEU A 64 7.21 -20.12 11.66
N ARG A 65 7.68 -19.48 12.73
CA ARG A 65 7.04 -19.55 14.06
C ARG A 65 5.63 -18.97 14.04
N ARG A 66 5.40 -17.87 13.29
CA ARG A 66 4.07 -17.29 13.11
C ARG A 66 3.15 -18.27 12.40
N LEU A 67 3.56 -18.81 11.26
CA LEU A 67 2.75 -19.78 10.50
C LEU A 67 2.41 -21.04 11.32
N ALA A 68 3.36 -21.57 12.08
CA ALA A 68 3.14 -22.73 12.94
C ALA A 68 2.01 -22.53 13.99
N ASN A 69 1.74 -21.29 14.37
CA ASN A 69 0.69 -20.93 15.33
C ASN A 69 -0.55 -20.29 14.67
N THR A 70 -0.55 -20.12 13.35
CA THR A 70 -1.61 -19.41 12.63
C THR A 70 -2.62 -20.41 12.09
N ARG A 71 -3.90 -20.24 12.43
CA ARG A 71 -5.00 -20.99 11.82
C ARG A 71 -5.37 -20.37 10.47
N LEU A 72 -5.98 -21.14 9.58
CA LEU A 72 -6.39 -20.66 8.26
C LEU A 72 -7.35 -19.45 8.30
N GLU A 73 -8.22 -19.40 9.30
CA GLU A 73 -9.13 -18.27 9.53
C GLU A 73 -8.39 -16.99 9.96
N GLN A 74 -7.19 -17.14 10.52
CA GLN A 74 -6.33 -16.07 11.01
C GLN A 74 -5.20 -15.74 10.01
N ALA A 75 -5.22 -16.31 8.81
CA ALA A 75 -4.27 -15.99 7.74
C ALA A 75 -4.20 -14.45 7.54
N TRP A 76 -2.99 -13.91 7.46
CA TRP A 76 -2.79 -12.46 7.45
C TRP A 76 -3.24 -11.82 6.14
N TRP A 77 -2.88 -12.40 4.99
CA TRP A 77 -3.24 -11.90 3.67
C TRP A 77 -4.74 -11.98 3.42
N ARG A 78 -5.40 -13.03 3.91
CA ARG A 78 -6.86 -13.21 3.80
C ARG A 78 -7.66 -12.10 4.49
N ARG A 79 -7.06 -11.44 5.48
CA ARG A 79 -7.67 -10.33 6.24
C ARG A 79 -7.41 -8.96 5.62
N GLN A 80 -6.57 -8.88 4.58
CA GLN A 80 -6.27 -7.62 3.92
C GLN A 80 -7.37 -7.24 2.95
N GLU A 81 -7.68 -5.95 2.88
CA GLU A 81 -8.63 -5.36 1.94
C GLU A 81 -7.92 -4.35 1.02
N PRO A 82 -8.43 -4.10 -0.20
CA PRO A 82 -7.89 -3.04 -1.05
C PRO A 82 -7.93 -1.67 -0.36
N LEU A 83 -6.79 -0.97 -0.33
CA LEU A 83 -6.62 0.29 0.40
C LEU A 83 -6.63 1.53 -0.51
N THR A 84 -6.41 1.36 -1.82
CA THR A 84 -6.18 2.46 -2.75
C THR A 84 -7.43 2.94 -3.49
N ALA A 85 -8.41 2.04 -3.65
CA ALA A 85 -9.65 2.31 -4.36
C ALA A 85 -10.83 1.65 -3.64
N ALA A 86 -12.02 2.20 -3.81
CA ALA A 86 -13.23 1.65 -3.19
C ALA A 86 -13.48 0.22 -3.68
N PRO A 87 -13.86 -0.71 -2.78
CA PRO A 87 -14.20 -2.07 -3.16
C PRO A 87 -15.26 -2.11 -4.27
N GLY A 88 -15.08 -3.00 -5.24
CA GLY A 88 -16.00 -3.15 -6.39
C GLY A 88 -15.74 -2.17 -7.54
N THR A 89 -14.77 -1.26 -7.42
CA THR A 89 -14.37 -0.40 -8.55
C THR A 89 -13.35 -1.11 -9.45
N LEU A 90 -13.33 -0.77 -10.74
CA LEU A 90 -12.30 -1.29 -11.67
C LEU A 90 -10.88 -0.92 -11.23
N TRP A 91 -10.71 0.20 -10.52
CA TRP A 91 -9.43 0.65 -9.98
C TRP A 91 -8.92 -0.20 -8.81
N SER A 92 -9.80 -0.90 -8.08
CA SER A 92 -9.38 -1.82 -7.01
C SER A 92 -8.94 -3.18 -7.55
N PHE A 93 -9.21 -3.49 -8.83
CA PHE A 93 -8.95 -4.82 -9.40
C PHE A 93 -7.48 -5.25 -9.31
N PRO A 94 -6.48 -4.43 -9.68
CA PRO A 94 -5.08 -4.88 -9.62
C PRO A 94 -4.63 -5.16 -8.19
N GLU A 95 -5.07 -4.35 -7.22
CA GLU A 95 -4.81 -4.57 -5.80
C GLU A 95 -5.47 -5.86 -5.31
N PHE A 96 -6.73 -6.08 -5.69
CA PHE A 96 -7.47 -7.28 -5.34
C PHE A 96 -6.79 -8.54 -5.87
N VAL A 97 -6.32 -8.53 -7.12
CA VAL A 97 -5.58 -9.65 -7.70
C VAL A 97 -4.28 -9.90 -6.92
N LEU A 98 -3.53 -8.86 -6.58
CA LEU A 98 -2.31 -8.97 -5.78
C LEU A 98 -2.60 -9.64 -4.43
N LEU A 99 -3.62 -9.15 -3.71
CA LEU A 99 -4.03 -9.68 -2.40
C LEU A 99 -4.56 -11.11 -2.51
N ALA A 100 -5.31 -11.44 -3.56
CA ALA A 100 -5.83 -12.78 -3.79
C ALA A 100 -4.72 -13.80 -4.04
N VAL A 101 -3.72 -13.46 -4.87
CA VAL A 101 -2.56 -14.32 -5.12
C VAL A 101 -1.73 -14.50 -3.85
N ALA A 102 -1.47 -13.42 -3.10
CA ALA A 102 -0.75 -13.49 -1.84
C ALA A 102 -1.50 -14.35 -0.79
N SER A 103 -2.82 -14.22 -0.72
CA SER A 103 -3.70 -15.05 0.12
C SER A 103 -3.66 -16.52 -0.28
N PHE A 104 -3.63 -16.82 -1.58
CA PHE A 104 -3.50 -18.18 -2.07
C PHE A 104 -2.15 -18.81 -1.69
N LEU A 105 -1.05 -18.04 -1.77
CA LEU A 105 0.26 -18.53 -1.33
C LEU A 105 0.29 -18.80 0.18
N GLU A 106 -0.33 -17.94 1.00
CA GLU A 106 -0.44 -18.18 2.43
C GLU A 106 -1.32 -19.41 2.73
N TYR A 107 -2.42 -19.60 2.00
CA TYR A 107 -3.24 -20.80 2.08
C TYR A 107 -2.41 -22.06 1.83
N MET A 108 -1.64 -22.09 0.74
CA MET A 108 -0.74 -23.20 0.43
C MET A 108 0.30 -23.42 1.53
N SER A 109 0.83 -22.35 2.13
CA SER A 109 1.81 -22.45 3.22
C SER A 109 1.23 -23.06 4.51
N LEU A 110 -0.06 -22.84 4.78
CA LEU A 110 -0.76 -23.31 5.97
C LEU A 110 -1.34 -24.71 5.79
N THR A 111 -1.68 -25.11 4.57
CA THR A 111 -2.25 -26.42 4.26
C THR A 111 -1.24 -27.44 3.75
N ALA A 112 0.05 -27.07 3.63
CA ALA A 112 1.10 -27.93 3.11
C ALA A 112 1.25 -29.26 3.89
N ASP A 113 0.97 -29.25 5.19
CA ASP A 113 1.09 -30.44 6.02
C ASP A 113 0.05 -31.50 5.63
N GLY A 114 0.51 -32.66 5.18
CA GLY A 114 -0.34 -33.77 4.71
C GLY A 114 -0.92 -33.63 3.28
N THR A 115 -0.73 -32.50 2.59
CA THR A 115 -1.20 -32.32 1.20
C THR A 115 -0.08 -32.45 0.16
N VAL A 116 1.13 -32.02 0.51
CA VAL A 116 2.32 -32.06 -0.36
C VAL A 116 3.29 -33.11 0.20
N PRO A 117 3.98 -33.91 -0.64
CA PRO A 117 4.98 -34.89 -0.18
C PRO A 117 6.30 -34.25 0.31
N LEU A 118 6.23 -33.03 0.87
CA LEU A 118 7.36 -32.26 1.38
C LEU A 118 7.05 -31.82 2.82
N PRO A 119 8.06 -31.73 3.71
CA PRO A 119 7.85 -31.17 5.03
C PRO A 119 7.31 -29.74 4.95
N SER A 120 6.29 -29.42 5.74
CA SER A 120 5.64 -28.10 5.77
C SER A 120 6.64 -26.95 5.96
N GLY A 121 7.65 -27.14 6.82
CA GLY A 121 8.71 -26.15 7.04
C GLY A 121 9.56 -25.85 5.79
N VAL A 122 9.73 -26.81 4.87
CA VAL A 122 10.44 -26.59 3.60
C VAL A 122 9.59 -25.73 2.67
N VAL A 123 8.30 -26.07 2.52
CA VAL A 123 7.34 -25.31 1.70
C VAL A 123 7.21 -23.87 2.23
N GLN A 124 7.01 -23.69 3.54
CA GLN A 124 6.91 -22.38 4.16
C GLN A 124 8.20 -21.57 4.01
N SER A 125 9.37 -22.21 4.12
CA SER A 125 10.65 -21.54 3.89
C SER A 125 10.81 -21.07 2.46
N PHE A 126 10.35 -21.88 1.49
CA PHE A 126 10.37 -21.53 0.08
C PHE A 126 9.40 -20.37 -0.26
N LEU A 127 8.26 -20.29 0.43
CA LEU A 127 7.25 -19.24 0.22
C LEU A 127 7.57 -17.91 0.92
N TRP A 128 8.49 -17.89 1.89
CA TRP A 128 8.85 -16.67 2.63
C TRP A 128 9.39 -15.52 1.75
N PRO A 129 10.30 -15.75 0.77
CA PRO A 129 10.72 -14.70 -0.15
C PRO A 129 9.58 -14.16 -1.02
N LEU A 130 8.64 -15.03 -1.43
CA LEU A 130 7.45 -14.61 -2.16
C LEU A 130 6.56 -13.71 -1.28
N HIS A 131 6.35 -14.06 -0.01
CA HIS A 131 5.63 -13.22 0.95
C HIS A 131 6.21 -11.80 1.00
N ASN A 132 7.53 -11.68 1.14
CA ASN A 132 8.22 -10.38 1.13
C ASN A 132 8.10 -9.63 -0.21
N CYS A 133 8.13 -10.35 -1.34
CA CYS A 133 7.92 -9.77 -2.65
C CYS A 133 6.51 -9.17 -2.77
N PHE A 134 5.47 -9.89 -2.35
CA PHE A 134 4.09 -9.38 -2.37
C PHE A 134 3.89 -8.16 -1.46
N LEU A 135 4.51 -8.14 -0.27
CA LEU A 135 4.51 -6.94 0.59
C LEU A 135 5.13 -5.73 -0.13
N SER A 136 6.25 -5.96 -0.81
CA SER A 136 6.98 -4.92 -1.57
C SER A 136 6.15 -4.38 -2.73
N LEU A 137 5.54 -5.28 -3.51
CA LEU A 137 4.64 -4.93 -4.61
C LEU A 137 3.44 -4.16 -4.11
N TRP A 138 2.88 -4.54 -2.95
CA TRP A 138 1.74 -3.85 -2.37
C TRP A 138 2.10 -2.45 -1.89
N MET A 139 3.23 -2.26 -1.21
CA MET A 139 3.75 -0.92 -0.87
C MET A 139 3.93 -0.05 -2.11
N ALA A 140 4.53 -0.61 -3.17
CA ALA A 140 4.78 0.10 -4.41
C ALA A 140 3.46 0.52 -5.09
N TYR A 141 2.49 -0.39 -5.10
CA TYR A 141 1.16 -0.15 -5.64
C TYR A 141 0.42 0.94 -4.86
N ILE A 142 0.43 0.88 -3.52
CA ILE A 142 -0.19 1.88 -2.65
C ILE A 142 0.32 3.28 -2.96
N LEU A 143 1.65 3.46 -3.01
CA LEU A 143 2.25 4.77 -3.23
C LEU A 143 1.96 5.29 -4.64
N THR A 144 2.10 4.43 -5.65
CA THR A 144 1.83 4.79 -7.05
C THR A 144 0.37 5.17 -7.25
N MET A 145 -0.57 4.34 -6.80
CA MET A 145 -2.00 4.60 -6.95
C MET A 145 -2.49 5.77 -6.12
N THR A 146 -1.91 6.01 -4.95
CA THR A 146 -2.21 7.23 -4.16
C THR A 146 -1.80 8.47 -4.93
N GLY A 147 -0.60 8.49 -5.53
CA GLY A 147 -0.14 9.58 -6.38
C GLY A 147 -1.05 9.85 -7.58
N TRP A 148 -1.42 8.79 -8.31
CA TRP A 148 -2.33 8.89 -9.47
C TRP A 148 -3.74 9.32 -9.09
N THR A 149 -4.29 8.77 -8.00
CA THR A 149 -5.62 9.16 -7.50
C THR A 149 -5.64 10.63 -7.07
N ALA A 150 -4.55 11.11 -6.44
CA ALA A 150 -4.42 12.52 -6.10
C ALA A 150 -4.37 13.41 -7.35
N ALA A 151 -3.63 13.00 -8.39
CA ALA A 151 -3.58 13.71 -9.66
C ALA A 151 -4.95 13.80 -10.33
N LEU A 152 -5.72 12.70 -10.34
CA LEU A 152 -7.09 12.69 -10.85
C LEU A 152 -7.97 13.64 -10.05
N LYS A 153 -7.97 13.57 -8.72
CA LYS A 153 -8.74 14.50 -7.85
C LYS A 153 -8.37 15.96 -8.14
N MET A 154 -7.09 16.27 -8.27
CA MET A 154 -6.65 17.63 -8.63
C MET A 154 -7.17 18.07 -10.00
N LEU A 155 -7.07 17.22 -11.03
CA LEU A 155 -7.56 17.53 -12.36
C LEU A 155 -9.08 17.77 -12.36
N GLN A 156 -9.83 16.91 -11.67
CA GLN A 156 -11.27 17.06 -11.48
C GLN A 156 -11.62 18.38 -10.79
N THR A 157 -10.90 18.74 -9.73
CA THR A 157 -11.08 20.01 -9.03
C THR A 157 -10.69 21.23 -9.88
N ILE A 158 -9.68 21.12 -10.76
CA ILE A 158 -9.30 22.18 -11.69
C ILE A 158 -10.39 22.39 -12.75
N VAL A 159 -10.90 21.31 -13.34
CA VAL A 159 -11.88 21.36 -14.43
C VAL A 159 -13.28 21.77 -13.93
N TRP A 160 -13.73 21.20 -12.81
CA TRP A 160 -15.09 21.40 -12.31
C TRP A 160 -15.19 22.40 -11.15
N GLY A 161 -14.06 22.85 -10.62
CA GLY A 161 -14.00 23.72 -9.46
C GLY A 161 -14.14 22.99 -8.11
N SER A 162 -13.65 23.62 -7.06
CA SER A 162 -13.70 23.09 -5.69
C SER A 162 -15.13 22.96 -5.13
N ARG A 163 -16.04 23.86 -5.51
CA ARG A 163 -17.45 23.80 -5.05
C ARG A 163 -18.18 22.54 -5.50
N ARG A 164 -17.90 22.04 -6.70
CA ARG A 164 -18.55 20.85 -7.25
C ARG A 164 -17.91 19.55 -6.77
N THR A 165 -16.59 19.57 -6.57
CA THR A 165 -15.84 18.39 -6.11
C THR A 165 -15.79 18.26 -4.59
N GLY A 166 -16.05 19.33 -3.84
CA GLY A 166 -15.92 19.37 -2.39
C GLY A 166 -14.47 19.30 -1.90
N LEU A 167 -13.48 19.43 -2.80
CA LEU A 167 -12.06 19.27 -2.50
C LEU A 167 -11.31 20.59 -2.69
N ALA A 168 -10.42 20.89 -1.74
CA ALA A 168 -9.45 21.97 -1.87
C ALA A 168 -8.12 21.42 -2.41
N LEU A 169 -7.56 22.05 -3.45
CA LEU A 169 -6.29 21.62 -4.05
C LEU A 169 -5.14 21.58 -3.04
N ASP A 170 -5.11 22.51 -2.08
CA ASP A 170 -4.08 22.57 -1.04
C ASP A 170 -4.14 21.36 -0.09
N VAL A 171 -5.35 20.91 0.23
CA VAL A 171 -5.58 19.71 1.06
C VAL A 171 -5.11 18.47 0.31
N VAL A 172 -5.50 18.28 -0.96
CA VAL A 172 -5.04 17.12 -1.74
C VAL A 172 -3.52 17.14 -1.93
N TRP A 173 -2.94 18.33 -2.12
CA TRP A 173 -1.50 18.51 -2.26
C TRP A 173 -0.74 18.09 -1.01
N LYS A 174 -1.12 18.62 0.16
CA LYS A 174 -0.45 18.31 1.43
C LYS A 174 -0.72 16.87 1.85
N ASP A 175 -1.99 16.47 1.88
CA ASP A 175 -2.42 15.23 2.54
C ASP A 175 -2.13 13.97 1.71
N GLN A 176 -2.11 14.08 0.38
CA GLN A 176 -1.89 12.93 -0.50
C GLN A 176 -0.55 13.02 -1.20
N VAL A 177 -0.26 14.12 -1.91
CA VAL A 177 0.94 14.21 -2.76
C VAL A 177 2.22 14.35 -1.93
N GLN A 178 2.27 15.27 -0.97
CA GLN A 178 3.47 15.46 -0.14
C GLN A 178 3.72 14.26 0.78
N TRP A 179 2.68 13.74 1.44
CA TRP A 179 2.83 12.57 2.31
C TRP A 179 3.22 11.30 1.56
N SER A 180 2.67 11.05 0.36
CA SER A 180 3.11 9.91 -0.45
C SER A 180 4.57 10.05 -0.88
N ALA A 181 4.99 11.26 -1.28
CA ALA A 181 6.39 11.52 -1.64
C ALA A 181 7.34 11.38 -0.44
N GLN A 182 6.91 11.83 0.74
CA GLN A 182 7.64 11.63 1.99
C GLN A 182 7.71 10.16 2.37
N SER A 183 6.61 9.42 2.23
CA SER A 183 6.58 7.98 2.49
C SER A 183 7.56 7.22 1.59
N ALA A 184 7.58 7.54 0.29
CA ALA A 184 8.55 6.96 -0.64
C ALA A 184 10.00 7.28 -0.26
N ARG A 185 10.28 8.47 0.31
CA ARG A 185 11.60 8.82 0.86
C ARG A 185 11.91 8.04 2.13
N THR A 186 10.98 7.95 3.08
CA THR A 186 11.22 7.21 4.33
C THR A 186 11.47 5.73 4.09
N LEU A 187 10.93 5.15 3.01
CA LEU A 187 11.25 3.79 2.60
C LEU A 187 12.75 3.59 2.32
N THR A 188 13.49 4.62 1.92
CA THR A 188 14.93 4.50 1.64
C THR A 188 15.82 4.62 2.88
N ASP A 189 15.25 4.93 4.04
CA ASP A 189 15.98 5.07 5.29
C ASP A 189 16.69 3.75 5.67
N SER A 190 17.84 3.88 6.35
CA SER A 190 18.70 2.73 6.68
C SER A 190 18.07 1.70 7.61
N HIS A 191 17.10 2.11 8.43
CA HIS A 191 16.40 1.23 9.37
C HIS A 191 15.28 0.41 8.72
N GLN A 192 14.90 0.73 7.48
CA GLN A 192 13.87 0.00 6.74
C GLN A 192 14.43 -1.33 6.20
N PRO A 193 13.61 -2.39 6.07
CA PRO A 193 14.06 -3.64 5.48
C PRO A 193 14.56 -3.43 4.05
N LEU A 194 15.50 -4.25 3.61
CA LEU A 194 16.14 -4.12 2.28
C LEU A 194 15.11 -4.04 1.14
N THR A 195 14.05 -4.84 1.24
CA THR A 195 12.95 -4.87 0.28
C THR A 195 12.20 -3.54 0.20
N ALA A 196 11.88 -2.92 1.34
CA ALA A 196 11.30 -1.58 1.41
C ALA A 196 12.24 -0.52 0.82
N ARG A 197 13.55 -0.59 1.11
CA ARG A 197 14.56 0.33 0.56
C ARG A 197 14.66 0.25 -0.95
N LEU A 198 14.65 -0.97 -1.50
CA LEU A 198 14.61 -1.17 -2.95
C LEU A 198 13.34 -0.57 -3.55
N MET A 199 12.18 -0.75 -2.91
CA MET A 199 10.94 -0.12 -3.37
C MET A 199 10.99 1.41 -3.29
N GLY A 200 11.56 1.97 -2.22
CA GLY A 200 11.79 3.42 -2.10
C GLY A 200 12.69 3.98 -3.21
N LEU A 201 13.74 3.24 -3.60
CA LEU A 201 14.62 3.60 -4.72
C LEU A 201 13.91 3.52 -6.07
N VAL A 202 13.12 2.47 -6.28
CA VAL A 202 12.30 2.30 -7.50
C VAL A 202 11.25 3.41 -7.61
N LEU A 203 10.70 3.87 -6.49
CA LEU A 203 9.75 4.98 -6.44
C LEU A 203 10.42 6.36 -6.31
N TRP A 204 11.75 6.43 -6.25
CA TRP A 204 12.47 7.70 -6.11
C TRP A 204 12.11 8.75 -7.16
N PRO A 205 11.89 8.40 -8.45
CA PRO A 205 11.44 9.38 -9.43
C PRO A 205 10.16 10.11 -9.01
N PHE A 206 9.25 9.46 -8.28
CA PHE A 206 8.01 10.09 -7.80
C PHE A 206 8.31 11.26 -6.85
N SER A 207 9.21 11.04 -5.89
CA SER A 207 9.64 12.07 -4.95
C SER A 207 10.39 13.22 -5.63
N ILE A 208 11.06 12.97 -6.77
CA ILE A 208 11.65 14.02 -7.60
C ILE A 208 10.56 14.81 -8.31
N LEU A 209 9.57 14.17 -8.92
CA LEU A 209 8.46 14.87 -9.62
C LEU A 209 7.71 15.80 -8.65
N VAL A 210 7.42 15.34 -7.43
CA VAL A 210 6.77 16.15 -6.40
C VAL A 210 7.66 17.32 -5.96
N MET A 211 8.98 17.11 -5.86
CA MET A 211 9.92 18.19 -5.54
C MET A 211 9.97 19.26 -6.64
N VAL A 212 10.05 18.84 -7.91
CA VAL A 212 10.06 19.74 -9.07
C VAL A 212 8.75 20.51 -9.19
N ALA A 213 7.62 19.86 -8.93
CA ALA A 213 6.31 20.51 -8.94
C ALA A 213 6.09 21.46 -7.75
N ASN A 214 6.89 21.37 -6.68
CA ASN A 214 6.77 22.20 -5.49
C ASN A 214 7.46 23.58 -5.65
N THR A 215 7.15 24.31 -6.72
CA THR A 215 7.68 25.66 -6.96
C THR A 215 7.01 26.70 -6.04
N PRO A 216 7.71 27.78 -5.63
CA PRO A 216 7.07 28.88 -4.91
C PRO A 216 5.98 29.51 -5.79
N GLY A 217 4.76 29.69 -5.25
CA GLY A 217 3.63 30.23 -6.00
C GLY A 217 2.28 29.64 -5.59
N GLN A 218 1.26 29.90 -6.42
CA GLN A 218 -0.10 29.43 -6.20
C GLN A 218 -0.19 27.90 -6.31
N VAL A 219 -0.98 27.27 -5.44
CA VAL A 219 -1.18 25.80 -5.41
C VAL A 219 -1.71 25.27 -6.75
N LEU A 220 -2.46 26.07 -7.50
CA LEU A 220 -2.92 25.72 -8.83
C LEU A 220 -1.76 25.35 -9.76
N TRP A 221 -0.67 26.13 -9.76
CA TRP A 221 0.49 25.85 -10.60
C TRP A 221 1.19 24.56 -10.19
N LYS A 222 1.30 24.29 -8.89
CA LYS A 222 1.86 23.04 -8.37
C LYS A 222 1.04 21.83 -8.83
N ALA A 223 -0.29 21.93 -8.73
CA ALA A 223 -1.21 20.88 -9.14
C ALA A 223 -1.13 20.61 -10.65
N VAL A 224 -1.12 21.66 -11.47
CA VAL A 224 -0.97 21.54 -12.93
C VAL A 224 0.39 20.92 -13.30
N ALA A 225 1.48 21.42 -12.71
CA ALA A 225 2.82 20.90 -12.95
C ALA A 225 2.94 19.43 -12.54
N TYR A 226 2.42 19.06 -11.37
CA TYR A 226 2.40 17.68 -10.91
C TYR A 226 1.59 16.76 -11.83
N CYS A 227 0.38 17.16 -12.23
CA CYS A 227 -0.44 16.37 -13.15
C CYS A 227 0.25 16.22 -14.51
N ALA A 228 0.89 17.27 -15.03
CA ALA A 228 1.63 17.21 -16.29
C ALA A 228 2.87 16.29 -16.18
N LEU A 229 3.66 16.41 -15.12
CA LEU A 229 4.85 15.58 -14.89
C LEU A 229 4.51 14.10 -14.70
N LEU A 230 3.48 13.82 -13.90
CA LEU A 230 2.98 12.45 -13.70
C LEU A 230 2.38 11.90 -15.00
N GLY A 231 1.64 12.74 -15.73
CA GLY A 231 1.12 12.45 -17.06
C GLY A 231 2.21 12.10 -18.07
N VAL A 232 3.30 12.86 -18.15
CA VAL A 232 4.44 12.58 -19.05
C VAL A 232 5.19 11.31 -18.67
N THR A 233 5.22 10.97 -17.37
CA THR A 233 5.90 9.79 -16.85
C THR A 233 4.99 8.57 -16.71
N TRP A 234 3.77 8.58 -17.26
CA TRP A 234 2.78 7.50 -17.14
C TRP A 234 3.31 6.10 -17.48
N TRP A 235 4.13 6.02 -18.54
CA TRP A 235 4.72 4.78 -19.03
C TRP A 235 5.63 4.12 -17.99
N TYR A 236 6.31 4.92 -17.16
CA TYR A 236 7.15 4.40 -16.09
C TYR A 236 6.30 3.65 -15.06
N TRP A 237 5.22 4.28 -14.61
CA TRP A 237 4.35 3.75 -13.54
C TRP A 237 3.53 2.54 -13.97
N PHE A 238 3.01 2.54 -15.20
CA PHE A 238 2.08 1.51 -15.66
C PHE A 238 2.69 0.45 -16.57
N LEU A 239 3.85 0.70 -17.18
CA LEU A 239 4.52 -0.28 -18.05
C LEU A 239 5.83 -0.76 -17.42
N VAL A 240 6.74 0.15 -17.06
CA VAL A 240 8.07 -0.24 -16.57
C VAL A 240 8.00 -0.92 -15.22
N LEU A 241 7.31 -0.31 -14.24
CA LEU A 241 7.25 -0.88 -12.89
C LEU A 241 6.60 -2.28 -12.86
N PRO A 242 5.42 -2.51 -13.45
CA PRO A 242 4.81 -3.84 -13.44
C PRO A 242 5.63 -4.87 -14.22
N THR A 243 6.23 -4.46 -15.35
CA THR A 243 7.09 -5.35 -16.15
C THR A 243 8.34 -5.73 -15.39
N ALA A 244 9.03 -4.76 -14.79
CA ALA A 244 10.22 -5.02 -13.96
C ALA A 244 9.87 -5.91 -12.76
N ALA A 245 8.76 -5.65 -12.07
CA ALA A 245 8.25 -6.50 -10.99
C ALA A 245 8.03 -7.95 -11.45
N PHE A 246 7.35 -8.13 -12.58
CA PHE A 246 7.09 -9.46 -13.15
C PHE A 246 8.38 -10.21 -13.50
N TRP A 247 9.31 -9.55 -14.19
CA TRP A 247 10.60 -10.16 -14.57
C TRP A 247 11.48 -10.45 -13.36
N LEU A 248 11.55 -9.55 -12.38
CA LEU A 248 12.32 -9.78 -11.16
C LEU A 248 11.73 -10.92 -10.33
N LEU A 249 10.41 -11.00 -10.22
CA LEU A 249 9.73 -12.12 -9.55
C LEU A 249 10.00 -13.44 -10.28
N GLY A 250 9.86 -13.45 -11.62
CA GLY A 250 10.14 -14.63 -12.45
C GLY A 250 11.61 -15.07 -12.34
N ALA A 251 12.55 -14.13 -12.42
CA ALA A 251 13.97 -14.39 -12.25
C ALA A 251 14.29 -14.90 -10.84
N ALA A 252 13.67 -14.35 -9.79
CA ALA A 252 13.85 -14.81 -8.41
C ALA A 252 13.38 -16.25 -8.22
N ILE A 253 12.23 -16.62 -8.81
CA ILE A 253 11.71 -17.98 -8.80
C ILE A 253 12.63 -18.93 -9.59
N LEU A 254 13.00 -18.57 -10.82
CA LEU A 254 13.80 -19.42 -11.71
C LEU A 254 15.24 -19.62 -11.23
N ALA A 255 15.87 -18.57 -10.71
CA ALA A 255 17.25 -18.65 -10.23
C ALA A 255 17.37 -19.41 -8.90
N GLY A 256 16.25 -19.77 -8.26
CA GLY A 256 16.28 -20.29 -6.89
C GLY A 256 16.89 -19.29 -5.89
N ASN A 257 17.04 -18.01 -6.27
CA ASN A 257 17.62 -16.94 -5.45
C ASN A 257 16.80 -16.66 -4.18
N CYS A 258 15.57 -17.20 -4.11
CA CYS A 258 14.85 -17.38 -2.87
C CYS A 258 15.73 -18.01 -1.77
N PHE A 259 16.57 -19.00 -2.10
CA PHE A 259 17.49 -19.66 -1.18
C PHE A 259 18.75 -18.84 -0.88
N GLY A 260 19.34 -18.17 -1.88
CA GLY A 260 20.52 -17.30 -1.68
C GLY A 260 20.23 -16.05 -0.84
N LEU A 261 19.03 -15.46 -0.99
CA LEU A 261 18.56 -14.36 -0.14
C LEU A 261 18.18 -14.82 1.27
N ILE A 262 17.74 -16.07 1.44
CA ILE A 262 17.52 -16.68 2.76
C ILE A 262 18.83 -16.85 3.52
N GLU A 263 19.92 -17.24 2.86
CA GLU A 263 21.24 -17.32 3.49
C GLU A 263 21.82 -15.94 3.79
N LEU A 264 21.73 -14.98 2.87
CA LEU A 264 22.20 -13.61 3.10
C LEU A 264 21.40 -12.84 4.16
N ALA A 265 20.12 -13.18 4.39
CA ALA A 265 19.29 -12.58 5.43
C ALA A 265 19.42 -13.30 6.80
N GLY A 266 20.15 -14.42 6.86
CA GLY A 266 20.40 -15.20 8.07
C GLY A 266 21.77 -14.95 8.72
N VAL A 267 22.61 -14.11 8.12
CA VAL A 267 23.91 -13.63 8.63
C VAL A 267 23.78 -12.18 9.08
#